data_AF-A0A359F312-F1
#
_entry.id   AF-A0A359F312-F1
#
_cell.length_a   1.000
_cell.length_b   1.000
_cell.length_c   1.000
_cell.angle_alpha   90.00
_cell.angle_beta   90.00
_cell.angle_gamma   90.00
#
_symmetry.space_group_name_H-M   'P 1'
#
loop_
_entity.id
_entity.type
_entity.pdbx_description
1 polymer ?
#
loop_
_entity_poly.entity_id
_entity_poly.type
_entity_poly.pdbx_seq_one_letter_code
_entity_poly.pdbx_strand_id
1 'polypeptide(L)'
;FGNNFNNRSEEAIGNAADVWRAYEEGFFGHIRPWLGFIMVLEKAKGSTTPLGDSDAIFPTDPIFQKTGYLDRYRILMQRLVREKQYDAAVVVATAKGQDTIEEPIFDLSFANFEASIAARIAYMKALPDEAFFDGPRPGI
;
A
#
# COMPACT_ATOMS: atom_id res chain seq x y z
N PHE A 1 -0.49 -19.90 -3.31
CA PHE A 1 -0.68 -18.52 -2.83
C PHE A 1 0.48 -18.03 -1.96
N GLY A 2 1.11 -18.86 -1.11
CA GLY A 2 2.22 -18.46 -0.22
C GLY A 2 3.42 -17.73 -0.85
N ASN A 3 4.05 -18.30 -1.88
CA ASN A 3 5.20 -17.63 -2.53
C ASN A 3 4.84 -16.27 -3.13
N ASN A 4 3.65 -16.15 -3.72
CA ASN A 4 3.16 -14.89 -4.27
C ASN A 4 2.80 -13.87 -3.16
N PHE A 5 2.40 -14.35 -1.97
CA PHE A 5 2.12 -13.49 -0.82
C PHE A 5 3.36 -12.77 -0.31
N ASN A 6 4.42 -13.54 0.00
CA ASN A 6 5.66 -12.96 0.51
C ASN A 6 6.28 -12.02 -0.52
N ASN A 7 6.37 -12.44 -1.78
CA ASN A 7 6.98 -11.62 -2.84
C ASN A 7 6.28 -10.25 -2.96
N ARG A 8 4.94 -10.23 -3.00
CA ARG A 8 4.18 -8.96 -3.11
C ARG A 8 4.25 -8.11 -1.84
N SER A 9 4.38 -8.74 -0.68
CA SER A 9 4.55 -8.03 0.59
C SER A 9 5.91 -7.34 0.63
N GLU A 10 6.97 -8.05 0.23
CA GLU A 10 8.33 -7.52 0.11
C GLU A 10 8.41 -6.40 -0.93
N GLU A 11 7.76 -6.55 -2.10
CA GLU A 11 7.66 -5.48 -3.10
C GLU A 11 6.98 -4.22 -2.55
N ALA A 12 5.84 -4.36 -1.85
CA ALA A 12 5.14 -3.21 -1.28
C ALA A 12 5.99 -2.48 -0.21
N ILE A 13 6.75 -3.21 0.60
CA ILE A 13 7.65 -2.64 1.61
C ILE A 13 8.86 -1.99 0.94
N GLY A 14 9.51 -2.69 0.00
CA GLY A 14 10.69 -2.22 -0.71
C GLY A 14 10.41 -0.96 -1.53
N ASN A 15 9.29 -0.92 -2.26
CA ASN A 15 8.90 0.26 -3.04
C ASN A 15 8.76 1.52 -2.17
N ALA A 16 8.13 1.41 -0.99
CA ALA A 16 8.02 2.54 -0.08
C ALA A 16 9.39 2.97 0.43
N ALA A 17 10.22 2.02 0.87
CA ALA A 17 11.55 2.30 1.38
C ALA A 17 12.44 3.00 0.33
N ASP A 18 12.43 2.52 -0.91
CA ASP A 18 13.21 3.08 -2.01
C ASP A 18 12.76 4.50 -2.37
N VAL A 19 11.45 4.74 -2.46
CA VAL A 19 10.91 6.08 -2.73
C VAL A 19 11.25 7.05 -1.59
N TRP A 20 11.12 6.62 -0.34
CA TRP A 20 11.46 7.49 0.80
C TRP A 20 12.96 7.77 0.88
N ARG A 21 13.81 6.78 0.59
CA ARG A 21 15.26 6.97 0.48
C ARG A 21 15.59 7.95 -0.65
N ALA A 22 14.99 7.77 -1.82
CA ALA A 22 15.21 8.67 -2.95
C ALA A 22 14.75 10.10 -2.66
N TYR A 23 13.67 10.28 -1.89
CA TYR A 23 13.23 11.60 -1.43
C TYR A 23 14.22 12.23 -0.44
N GLU A 24 14.69 11.46 0.53
CA GLU A 24 15.68 11.90 1.52
C GLU A 24 16.98 12.35 0.84
N GLU A 25 17.44 11.64 -0.18
CA GLU A 25 18.66 11.93 -0.95
C GLU A 25 18.46 13.04 -2.00
N GLY A 26 17.27 13.63 -2.11
CA GLY A 26 16.98 14.73 -3.05
C GLY A 26 16.89 14.32 -4.52
N PHE A 27 16.65 13.03 -4.82
CA PHE A 27 16.37 12.57 -6.19
C PHE A 27 14.97 12.97 -6.68
N PHE A 28 14.08 13.33 -5.76
CA PHE A 28 12.84 14.03 -6.05
C PHE A 28 12.99 15.52 -5.68
N GLY A 29 12.04 16.34 -6.15
CA GLY A 29 12.00 17.73 -5.73
C GLY A 29 11.63 17.92 -4.27
N HIS A 30 11.75 19.14 -3.78
CA HIS A 30 11.52 19.46 -2.35
C HIS A 30 10.10 19.16 -1.87
N ILE A 31 9.10 19.13 -2.77
CA ILE A 31 7.74 18.70 -2.46
C ILE A 31 7.72 17.18 -2.21
N ARG A 32 7.40 16.78 -0.97
CA ARG A 32 7.23 15.36 -0.58
C ARG A 32 6.33 14.62 -1.57
N PRO A 33 6.74 13.47 -2.14
CA PRO A 33 5.88 12.69 -3.03
C PRO A 33 4.64 12.17 -2.29
N TRP A 34 3.57 11.92 -3.05
CA TRP A 34 2.37 11.23 -2.55
C TRP A 34 2.40 9.79 -3.05
N LEU A 35 2.29 8.85 -2.13
CA LEU A 35 2.41 7.41 -2.43
C LEU A 35 1.07 6.73 -2.21
N GLY A 36 0.54 6.17 -3.29
CA GLY A 36 -0.65 5.31 -3.27
C GLY A 36 -0.30 3.89 -3.67
N PHE A 37 -0.93 2.90 -3.04
CA PHE A 37 -0.78 1.49 -3.42
C PHE A 37 -2.13 0.81 -3.63
N ILE A 38 -2.32 0.14 -4.77
CA ILE A 38 -3.56 -0.60 -5.06
C ILE A 38 -3.21 -2.08 -5.22
N MET A 39 -3.85 -2.91 -4.40
CA MET A 39 -3.71 -4.36 -4.45
C MET A 39 -5.03 -5.01 -4.84
N VAL A 40 -5.03 -5.66 -6.00
CA VAL A 40 -6.16 -6.42 -6.52
C VAL A 40 -5.85 -7.91 -6.42
N LEU A 41 -6.72 -8.66 -5.73
CA LEU A 41 -6.53 -10.07 -5.42
C LEU A 41 -7.68 -10.91 -6.00
N GLU A 42 -7.39 -12.13 -6.43
CA GLU A 42 -8.45 -13.09 -6.76
C GLU A 42 -9.12 -13.59 -5.48
N LYS A 43 -10.45 -13.50 -5.42
CA LYS A 43 -11.28 -14.13 -4.40
C LYS A 43 -11.48 -15.61 -4.78
N ALA A 44 -10.63 -16.46 -4.22
CA ALA A 44 -10.69 -17.90 -4.37
C ALA A 44 -10.56 -18.56 -3.00
N LYS A 45 -11.01 -19.82 -2.85
CA LYS A 45 -10.85 -20.55 -1.58
C LYS A 45 -9.42 -20.46 -1.04
N GLY A 46 -8.42 -20.58 -1.91
CA GLY A 46 -7.02 -20.49 -1.51
C GLY A 46 -6.53 -19.13 -1.00
N SER A 47 -7.24 -18.02 -1.27
CA SER A 47 -6.89 -16.68 -0.77
C SER A 47 -7.63 -16.30 0.53
N THR A 48 -8.78 -16.94 0.79
CA THR A 48 -9.62 -16.67 1.96
C THR A 48 -9.54 -17.75 3.05
N THR A 49 -9.01 -18.94 2.74
CA THR A 49 -8.87 -20.02 3.72
C THR A 49 -7.89 -19.61 4.82
N PRO A 50 -8.27 -19.73 6.10
CA PRO A 50 -7.37 -19.52 7.23
C PRO A 50 -6.10 -20.36 7.11
N LEU A 51 -4.95 -19.72 7.28
CA LEU A 51 -3.67 -20.41 7.33
C LEU A 51 -3.47 -21.02 8.72
N GLY A 52 -2.97 -22.26 8.75
CA GLY A 52 -2.58 -22.93 9.98
C GLY A 52 -1.34 -22.29 10.61
N ASP A 53 -1.15 -22.56 11.89
CA ASP A 53 0.04 -22.12 12.62
C ASP A 53 1.26 -22.89 12.08
N SER A 54 2.33 -22.15 11.78
CA SER A 54 3.64 -22.76 11.50
C SER A 54 4.34 -23.11 12.81
N ASP A 55 5.14 -24.17 12.82
CA ASP A 55 6.08 -24.52 13.90
C ASP A 55 7.24 -23.50 13.98
N ALA A 56 6.91 -22.24 14.21
CA ALA A 56 7.86 -21.16 14.37
C ALA A 56 8.42 -21.18 15.79
N ILE A 57 9.71 -20.83 15.92
CA ILE A 57 10.41 -20.74 17.21
C ILE A 57 9.74 -19.70 18.13
N PHE A 58 9.13 -18.67 17.54
CA PHE A 58 8.42 -17.62 18.25
C PHE A 58 6.91 -17.73 18.03
N PRO A 59 6.08 -17.38 19.03
CA PRO A 59 4.64 -17.40 18.90
C PRO A 59 4.19 -16.43 17.81
N THR A 60 3.21 -16.86 17.01
CA THR A 60 2.59 -16.00 16.00
C THR A 60 1.77 -14.90 16.68
N ASP A 61 1.90 -13.66 16.20
CA ASP A 61 1.09 -12.52 16.68
C ASP A 61 -0.41 -12.87 16.54
N PRO A 62 -1.21 -12.72 17.61
CA PRO A 62 -2.63 -13.07 17.62
C PRO A 62 -3.44 -12.45 16.47
N ILE A 63 -3.03 -11.30 15.94
CA ILE A 63 -3.71 -10.66 14.80
C ILE A 63 -3.72 -11.55 13.54
N PHE A 64 -2.79 -12.51 13.43
CA PHE A 64 -2.68 -13.42 12.29
C PHE A 64 -3.37 -14.77 12.52
N GLN A 65 -3.93 -15.01 13.71
CA GLN A 65 -4.67 -16.25 13.97
C GLN A 65 -5.95 -16.29 13.13
N LYS A 66 -6.25 -17.45 12.54
CA LYS A 66 -7.42 -17.68 11.67
C LYS A 66 -7.53 -16.72 10.47
N THR A 67 -6.41 -16.12 10.03
CA THR A 67 -6.39 -15.22 8.86
C THR A 67 -6.06 -15.94 7.57
N GLY A 68 -6.75 -15.58 6.49
CA GLY A 68 -6.35 -15.95 5.12
C GLY A 68 -5.35 -14.94 4.52
N TYR A 69 -4.86 -15.20 3.31
CA TYR A 69 -3.93 -14.28 2.63
C TYR A 69 -4.52 -12.87 2.43
N LEU A 70 -5.80 -12.79 2.08
CA LEU A 70 -6.49 -11.51 1.91
C LEU A 70 -6.50 -10.68 3.19
N ASP A 71 -6.73 -11.32 4.35
CA ASP A 71 -6.68 -10.66 5.65
C ASP A 71 -5.27 -10.21 6.01
N ARG A 72 -4.26 -11.02 5.70
CA ARG A 72 -2.86 -10.66 5.95
C ARG A 72 -2.40 -9.47 5.09
N TYR A 73 -2.87 -9.36 3.85
CA TYR A 73 -2.61 -8.16 3.03
C TYR A 73 -3.30 -6.92 3.58
N ARG A 74 -4.52 -7.06 4.07
CA ARG A 74 -5.23 -5.97 4.74
C ARG A 74 -4.48 -5.49 5.98
N ILE A 75 -4.01 -6.41 6.82
CA ILE A 75 -3.19 -6.08 8.00
C ILE A 75 -1.91 -5.36 7.59
N LEU A 76 -1.18 -5.88 6.60
CA LEU A 76 0.04 -5.26 6.10
C LEU A 76 -0.20 -3.83 5.60
N MET A 77 -1.16 -3.64 4.68
CA MET A 77 -1.40 -2.32 4.09
C MET A 77 -1.95 -1.32 5.11
N GLN A 78 -2.77 -1.75 6.07
CA GLN A 78 -3.17 -0.87 7.19
C GLN A 78 -1.98 -0.39 8.00
N ARG A 79 -1.02 -1.28 8.32
CA ARG A 79 0.20 -0.91 9.05
C ARG A 79 1.02 0.09 8.24
N LEU A 80 1.27 -0.19 6.96
CA LEU A 80 2.05 0.70 6.10
C LEU A 80 1.40 2.09 5.92
N VAL A 81 0.08 2.19 5.83
CA VAL A 81 -0.63 3.49 5.81
C VAL A 81 -0.48 4.21 7.16
N ARG A 82 -0.69 3.51 8.28
CA ARG A 82 -0.57 4.11 9.63
C ARG A 82 0.85 4.57 9.95
N GLU A 83 1.84 3.87 9.44
CA GLU A 83 3.26 4.20 9.55
C GLU A 83 3.71 5.28 8.54
N LYS A 84 2.78 5.80 7.73
CA LYS A 84 3.01 6.82 6.69
C LYS A 84 3.99 6.37 5.60
N GLN A 85 4.16 5.06 5.41
CA GLN A 85 4.88 4.51 4.28
C GLN A 85 4.10 4.74 2.97
N TYR A 86 2.76 4.71 3.05
CA TYR A 86 1.84 5.12 2.00
C TYR A 86 0.86 6.17 2.54
N ASP A 87 0.43 7.10 1.69
CA ASP A 87 -0.58 8.11 2.01
C ASP A 87 -2.01 7.56 1.87
N ALA A 88 -2.22 6.60 0.98
CA ALA A 88 -3.44 5.82 0.88
C ALA A 88 -3.16 4.45 0.25
N ALA A 89 -4.01 3.47 0.55
CA ALA A 89 -3.94 2.17 -0.08
C ALA A 89 -5.33 1.61 -0.37
N VAL A 90 -5.39 0.68 -1.31
CA VAL A 90 -6.58 -0.10 -1.64
C VAL A 90 -6.24 -1.58 -1.56
N VAL A 91 -7.06 -2.37 -0.87
CA VAL A 91 -6.97 -3.84 -0.91
C VAL A 91 -8.34 -4.42 -1.23
N VAL A 92 -8.49 -4.85 -2.48
CA VAL A 92 -9.73 -5.41 -2.98
C VAL A 92 -9.58 -6.86 -3.42
N ALA A 93 -10.68 -7.60 -3.33
CA ALA A 93 -10.77 -8.94 -3.88
C ALA A 93 -11.89 -9.01 -4.93
N THR A 94 -11.61 -9.67 -6.06
CA THR A 94 -12.57 -9.88 -7.15
C THR A 94 -12.67 -11.37 -7.48
N ALA A 95 -13.88 -11.86 -7.75
CA ALA A 95 -14.07 -13.22 -8.21
C ALA A 95 -14.01 -13.27 -9.75
N LYS A 96 -13.39 -14.31 -10.31
CA LYS A 96 -13.27 -14.45 -11.76
C LYS A 96 -14.66 -14.47 -12.41
N GLY A 97 -14.89 -13.56 -13.36
CA GLY A 97 -16.18 -13.45 -14.07
C GLY A 97 -17.28 -12.73 -13.29
N GLN A 98 -16.94 -12.05 -12.19
CA GLN A 98 -17.85 -11.19 -11.45
C GLN A 98 -17.29 -9.77 -11.36
N ASP A 99 -18.17 -8.78 -11.51
CA ASP A 99 -17.83 -7.36 -11.30
C ASP A 99 -17.81 -6.98 -9.81
N THR A 100 -18.04 -7.94 -8.91
CA THR A 100 -18.10 -7.69 -7.48
C THR A 100 -16.70 -7.47 -6.91
N ILE A 101 -16.49 -6.26 -6.42
CA ILE A 101 -15.30 -5.83 -5.69
C ILE A 101 -15.64 -5.82 -4.20
N GLU A 102 -14.85 -6.52 -3.38
CA GLU A 102 -15.03 -6.54 -1.92
C GLU A 102 -14.04 -5.60 -1.22
N GLU A 103 -14.57 -4.62 -0.48
CA GLU A 103 -13.81 -3.60 0.25
C GLU A 103 -14.25 -3.52 1.73
N PRO A 104 -13.91 -4.52 2.57
CA PRO A 104 -14.48 -4.58 3.91
C PRO A 104 -13.82 -3.61 4.91
N ILE A 105 -12.78 -2.89 4.49
CA ILE A 105 -12.04 -1.94 5.34
C ILE A 105 -12.06 -0.60 4.62
N PHE A 106 -12.77 0.37 5.21
CA PHE A 106 -12.89 1.71 4.66
C PHE A 106 -11.53 2.39 4.42
N ASP A 107 -10.61 2.28 5.37
CA ASP A 107 -9.24 2.83 5.25
C ASP A 107 -8.48 2.32 4.02
N LEU A 108 -8.84 1.11 3.54
CA LEU A 108 -8.25 0.44 2.40
C LEU A 108 -9.20 0.35 1.19
N SER A 109 -10.12 1.31 1.06
CA SER A 109 -11.11 1.37 -0.01
C SER A 109 -10.74 2.40 -1.09
N PHE A 110 -11.28 2.20 -2.30
CA PHE A 110 -11.24 3.17 -3.39
C PHE A 110 -11.79 4.53 -2.96
N ALA A 111 -12.91 4.57 -2.22
CA ALA A 111 -13.48 5.82 -1.74
C ALA A 111 -12.49 6.65 -0.90
N ASN A 112 -11.78 6.02 0.05
CA ASN A 112 -10.76 6.70 0.84
C ASN A 112 -9.54 7.10 0.00
N PHE A 113 -9.12 6.23 -0.92
CA PHE A 113 -8.00 6.50 -1.83
C PHE A 113 -8.27 7.68 -2.76
N GLU A 114 -9.46 7.72 -3.38
CA GLU A 114 -9.93 8.80 -4.24
C GLU A 114 -9.99 10.13 -3.48
N ALA A 115 -10.54 10.12 -2.27
CA ALA A 115 -10.57 11.32 -1.43
C ALA A 115 -9.15 11.81 -1.10
N SER A 116 -8.24 10.90 -0.75
CA SER A 116 -6.84 11.24 -0.42
C SER A 116 -6.08 11.82 -1.61
N ILE A 117 -6.17 11.21 -2.79
CA ILE A 117 -5.49 11.73 -3.98
C ILE A 117 -6.12 13.03 -4.49
N ALA A 118 -7.45 13.18 -4.39
CA ALA A 118 -8.12 14.43 -4.72
C ALA A 118 -7.67 15.58 -3.83
N ALA A 119 -7.55 15.35 -2.52
CA ALA A 119 -7.00 16.33 -1.57
C ALA A 119 -5.55 16.68 -1.93
N ARG A 120 -4.74 15.70 -2.32
CA ARG A 120 -3.37 15.95 -2.78
C ARG A 120 -3.33 16.81 -4.04
N ILE A 121 -4.17 16.53 -5.04
CA ILE A 121 -4.27 17.33 -6.27
C ILE A 121 -4.68 18.77 -5.94
N ALA A 122 -5.66 18.95 -5.06
CA ALA A 122 -6.09 20.28 -4.61
C ALA A 122 -4.95 21.05 -3.94
N TYR A 123 -4.18 20.39 -3.07
CA TYR A 123 -2.97 20.95 -2.47
C TYR A 123 -1.97 21.38 -3.53
N MET A 124 -1.64 20.52 -4.50
CA MET A 124 -0.66 20.85 -5.55
C MET A 124 -1.11 22.05 -6.39
N LYS A 125 -2.40 22.16 -6.71
CA LYS A 125 -2.96 23.30 -7.47
C LYS A 125 -2.92 24.63 -6.71
N ALA A 126 -2.85 24.58 -5.38
CA ALA A 126 -2.77 25.77 -4.54
C ALA A 126 -1.34 26.27 -4.33
N LEU A 127 -0.33 25.50 -4.73
CA LEU A 127 1.07 25.91 -4.66
C LEU A 127 1.40 26.88 -5.80
N PRO A 128 2.29 27.86 -5.55
CA PRO A 128 2.77 28.75 -6.59
C PRO A 128 3.75 27.99 -7.53
N ASP A 129 3.90 28.44 -8.77
CA ASP A 129 4.72 27.76 -9.78
C ASP A 129 6.19 27.60 -9.33
N GLU A 130 6.71 28.55 -8.56
CA GLU A 130 8.05 28.53 -7.99
C GLU A 130 8.29 27.33 -7.06
N ALA A 131 7.24 26.76 -6.48
CA ALA A 131 7.32 25.55 -5.66
C ALA A 131 7.65 24.29 -6.48
N PHE A 132 7.58 24.33 -7.80
CA PHE A 132 7.93 23.19 -8.66
C PHE A 132 9.29 23.34 -9.35
N PHE A 133 9.91 24.53 -9.23
CA PHE A 133 11.26 24.77 -9.74
C PHE A 133 12.29 24.41 -8.68
N ASP A 134 12.87 23.23 -8.79
CA ASP A 134 14.22 23.04 -8.27
C ASP A 134 15.18 23.73 -9.23
N GLY A 135 16.10 24.54 -8.72
CA GLY A 135 17.21 25.09 -9.52
C GLY A 135 18.04 23.99 -10.21
N PRO A 136 19.13 24.32 -10.90
CA PRO A 136 19.94 23.31 -11.58
C PRO A 136 20.32 22.18 -10.60
N ARG A 137 19.87 20.95 -10.91
CA ARG A 137 20.17 19.77 -10.10
C ARG A 137 21.68 19.54 -10.15
N PRO A 138 22.38 19.44 -9.01
CA PRO A 138 23.80 19.17 -9.03
C PRO A 138 24.06 17.75 -9.59
N GLY A 139 24.72 17.68 -10.75
CA GLY A 139 25.50 16.51 -11.16
C GLY A 139 24.77 15.30 -11.76
N ILE A 140 23.82 15.53 -12.68
CA ILE A 140 23.52 14.56 -13.76
C ILE A 140 23.99 15.17 -15.09
#